data_AF-A0A140KAU8-F1
#
_entry.id   AF-A0A140KAU8-F1
#
_cell.length_a   1.000
_cell.length_b   1.000
_cell.length_c   1.000
_cell.angle_alpha   90.00
_cell.angle_beta   90.00
_cell.angle_gamma   90.00
#
_symmetry.space_group_name_H-M   'P 1'
#
loop_
_entity.id
_entity.type
_entity.pdbx_description
1 polymer ?
#
loop_
_entity_poly.entity_id
_entity_poly.type
_entity_poly.pdbx_seq_one_letter_code
_entity_poly.pdbx_strand_id
1 'polypeptide(L)'
;MSNSPLSYPESYSPEDIQQILQIALARKSECEELTRQQLWEIATELEIDSQSLQTAEQDWFERKAVQEKRQAFNLYRRSQFKQKLTKYLIINIFLISFNVAIAGTITWSIYILLFWGLSIALNGWKAYQTQGEEYERAFQRWDFQNEVKRTFVSFWERLQKSWQV
;
A
#
# COMPACT_ATOMS: atom_id res chain seq x y z
N MET A 1 -15.70 -7.52 39.43
CA MET A 1 -15.39 -6.87 38.15
C MET A 1 -16.22 -5.60 38.10
N SER A 2 -15.60 -4.43 38.33
CA SER A 2 -16.32 -3.15 38.44
C SER A 2 -16.56 -2.60 37.04
N ASN A 3 -17.82 -2.53 36.60
CA ASN A 3 -18.20 -1.82 35.40
C ASN A 3 -18.21 -0.32 35.74
N SER A 4 -17.11 0.37 35.46
CA SER A 4 -17.11 1.83 35.46
C SER A 4 -18.12 2.32 34.41
N PRO A 5 -19.08 3.19 34.75
CA PRO A 5 -20.01 3.73 33.77
C PRO A 5 -19.23 4.54 32.74
N LEU A 6 -19.43 4.25 31.45
CA LEU A 6 -18.88 5.04 30.36
C LEU A 6 -19.40 6.48 30.52
N SER A 7 -18.50 7.44 30.74
CA SER A 7 -18.82 8.86 30.73
C SER A 7 -18.81 9.32 29.27
N TYR A 8 -19.97 9.70 28.75
CA TYR A 8 -20.10 10.23 27.39
C TYR A 8 -19.71 11.72 27.38
N PRO A 9 -18.89 12.18 26.42
CA PRO A 9 -18.60 13.60 26.27
C PRO A 9 -19.85 14.36 25.82
N GLU A 10 -20.02 15.61 26.28
CA GLU A 10 -21.14 16.46 25.90
C GLU A 10 -21.08 16.95 24.44
N SER A 11 -19.89 16.91 23.83
CA SER A 11 -19.70 17.28 22.42
C SER A 11 -18.68 16.35 21.76
N TYR A 12 -18.90 16.08 20.48
CA TYR A 12 -18.01 15.28 19.63
C TYR A 12 -17.44 16.16 18.53
N SER A 13 -16.18 15.95 18.17
CA SER A 13 -15.65 16.54 16.95
C SER A 13 -16.31 15.89 15.72
N PRO A 14 -16.36 16.57 14.55
CA PRO A 14 -16.83 15.97 13.31
C PRO A 14 -16.10 14.66 12.97
N GLU A 15 -14.80 14.58 13.26
CA GLU A 15 -13.98 13.39 13.08
C GLU A 15 -14.43 12.24 13.99
N ASP A 16 -14.73 12.53 15.26
CA ASP A 16 -15.22 11.55 16.22
C ASP A 16 -16.61 11.01 15.80
N ILE A 17 -17.51 11.88 15.33
CA ILE A 17 -18.84 11.49 14.85
C ILE A 17 -18.72 10.53 13.67
N GLN A 18 -17.87 10.86 12.69
CA GLN A 18 -17.63 10.00 11.53
C GLN A 18 -17.07 8.64 11.95
N GLN A 19 -16.13 8.61 12.89
CA GLN A 19 -15.54 7.37 13.37
C GLN A 19 -16.54 6.50 14.14
N ILE A 20 -17.37 7.10 14.99
CA ILE A 20 -18.44 6.40 15.70
C ILE A 20 -19.44 5.81 14.71
N LEU A 21 -19.85 6.57 13.69
CA LEU A 21 -20.76 6.11 12.65
C LEU A 21 -20.14 4.97 11.84
N GLN A 22 -18.87 5.08 11.46
CA GLN A 22 -18.14 4.00 10.77
C GLN A 22 -18.13 2.71 11.58
N ILE A 23 -17.88 2.79 12.89
CA ILE A 23 -17.88 1.62 13.78
C ILE A 23 -19.29 1.02 13.88
N ALA A 24 -20.33 1.85 14.01
CA ALA A 24 -21.71 1.41 14.08
C ALA A 24 -22.15 0.72 12.77
N LEU A 25 -21.80 1.30 11.62
CA LEU A 25 -22.08 0.73 10.30
C LEU A 25 -21.33 -0.58 10.09
N ALA A 26 -20.04 -0.67 10.43
CA ALA A 26 -19.26 -1.90 10.30
C ALA A 26 -19.88 -3.06 11.11
N ARG A 27 -20.37 -2.78 12.33
CA ARG A 27 -21.09 -3.77 13.15
C ARG A 27 -22.44 -4.18 12.55
N LYS A 28 -23.15 -3.24 11.91
CA LYS A 28 -24.40 -3.56 11.18
C LYS A 28 -24.12 -4.38 9.91
N SER A 29 -22.99 -4.14 9.25
CA SER A 29 -22.59 -4.76 7.98
C SER A 29 -22.12 -6.20 8.10
N GLU A 30 -21.83 -6.70 9.31
CA GLU A 30 -21.57 -8.14 9.52
C GLU A 30 -22.76 -9.01 9.09
N CYS A 31 -23.96 -8.41 8.92
CA CYS A 31 -25.18 -9.09 8.45
C CYS A 31 -25.58 -8.77 6.99
N GLU A 32 -25.13 -7.66 6.37
CA GLU A 32 -25.55 -7.26 5.02
C GLU A 32 -24.59 -6.22 4.39
N GLU A 33 -24.23 -6.37 3.11
CA GLU A 33 -23.44 -5.37 2.38
C GLU A 33 -24.29 -4.11 2.08
N LEU A 34 -23.78 -2.93 2.43
CA LEU A 34 -24.48 -1.67 2.16
C LEU A 34 -24.48 -1.35 0.67
N THR A 35 -25.67 -1.21 0.09
CA THR A 35 -25.84 -0.89 -1.34
C THR A 35 -25.73 0.61 -1.59
N ARG A 36 -25.47 1.00 -2.86
CA ARG A 36 -25.50 2.40 -3.28
C ARG A 36 -26.83 3.08 -2.96
N GLN A 37 -27.95 2.35 -3.05
CA GLN A 37 -29.26 2.92 -2.71
C GLN A 37 -29.35 3.30 -1.22
N GLN A 38 -28.87 2.43 -0.32
CA GLN A 38 -28.84 2.72 1.12
C GLN A 38 -27.93 3.90 1.46
N LEU A 39 -26.82 4.09 0.75
CA LEU A 39 -25.98 5.29 0.89
C LEU A 39 -26.78 6.58 0.61
N TRP A 40 -27.61 6.57 -0.44
CA TRP A 40 -28.42 7.71 -0.83
C TRP A 40 -29.61 7.94 0.11
N GLU A 41 -30.22 6.88 0.64
CA GLU A 41 -31.25 6.95 1.67
C GLU A 41 -30.70 7.59 2.95
N ILE A 42 -29.55 7.12 3.45
CA ILE A 42 -28.88 7.68 4.63
C ILE A 42 -28.52 9.16 4.41
N ALA A 43 -28.00 9.52 3.23
CA ALA A 43 -27.69 10.91 2.91
C ALA A 43 -28.94 11.80 2.93
N THR A 44 -30.06 11.29 2.42
CA THR A 44 -31.35 12.00 2.45
C THR A 44 -31.84 12.20 3.89
N GLU A 45 -31.73 11.17 4.74
CA GLU A 45 -32.08 11.25 6.16
C GLU A 45 -31.19 12.25 6.93
N LEU A 46 -29.93 12.41 6.52
CA LEU A 46 -28.98 13.35 7.10
C LEU A 46 -29.06 14.76 6.47
N GLU A 47 -30.07 15.03 5.63
CA GLU A 47 -30.25 16.29 4.89
C GLU A 47 -29.01 16.69 4.06
N ILE A 48 -28.24 15.70 3.59
CA ILE A 48 -27.11 15.91 2.69
C ILE A 48 -27.64 16.07 1.27
N ASP A 49 -27.29 17.19 0.65
CA ASP A 49 -27.68 17.47 -0.72
C ASP A 49 -27.14 16.43 -1.74
N SER A 50 -27.98 16.09 -2.72
CA SER A 50 -27.66 15.08 -3.74
C SER A 50 -26.43 15.42 -4.60
N GLN A 51 -26.21 16.71 -4.89
CA GLN A 51 -25.05 17.17 -5.65
C GLN A 51 -23.78 17.08 -4.79
N SER A 52 -23.89 17.36 -3.49
CA SER A 52 -22.81 17.16 -2.52
C SER A 52 -22.40 15.70 -2.41
N LEU A 53 -23.38 14.78 -2.30
CA LEU A 53 -23.11 13.34 -2.24
C LEU A 53 -22.45 12.81 -3.52
N GLN A 54 -22.91 13.26 -4.68
CA GLN A 54 -22.33 12.86 -5.97
C GLN A 54 -20.87 13.35 -6.11
N THR A 55 -20.59 14.58 -5.68
CA THR A 55 -19.23 15.13 -5.66
C THR A 55 -18.35 14.32 -4.71
N ALA A 56 -18.86 13.94 -3.54
CA ALA A 56 -18.14 13.11 -2.59
C ALA A 56 -17.87 11.68 -3.12
N GLU A 57 -18.82 11.07 -3.84
CA GLU A 57 -18.61 9.77 -4.51
C GLU A 57 -17.47 9.87 -5.54
N GLN A 58 -17.43 10.95 -6.33
CA GLN A 58 -16.38 11.18 -7.32
C GLN A 58 -15.01 11.37 -6.66
N ASP A 59 -14.92 12.26 -5.66
CA ASP A 59 -13.70 12.49 -4.89
C ASP A 59 -13.20 11.20 -4.22
N TRP A 60 -14.11 10.39 -3.69
CA TRP A 60 -13.78 9.10 -3.11
C TRP A 60 -13.21 8.14 -4.15
N PHE A 61 -13.79 8.08 -5.35
CA PHE A 61 -13.32 7.21 -6.42
C PHE A 61 -11.91 7.60 -6.88
N GLU A 62 -11.64 8.89 -7.05
CA GLU A 62 -10.31 9.40 -7.39
C GLU A 62 -9.28 9.09 -6.30
N ARG A 63 -9.63 9.33 -5.03
CA ARG A 63 -8.78 8.99 -3.89
C ARG A 63 -8.52 7.50 -3.80
N LYS A 64 -9.54 6.66 -4.02
CA LYS A 64 -9.41 5.20 -3.98
C LYS A 64 -8.49 4.70 -5.08
N ALA A 65 -8.61 5.20 -6.31
CA ALA A 65 -7.72 4.84 -7.41
C ALA A 65 -6.25 5.17 -7.08
N VAL A 66 -5.98 6.34 -6.49
CA VAL A 66 -4.63 6.72 -6.04
C VAL A 66 -4.14 5.82 -4.91
N GLN A 67 -5.01 5.48 -3.95
CA GLN A 67 -4.65 4.58 -2.85
C GLN A 67 -4.31 3.18 -3.35
N GLU A 68 -5.06 2.62 -4.29
CA GLU A 68 -4.79 1.33 -4.91
C GLU A 68 -3.43 1.33 -5.63
N LYS A 69 -3.12 2.38 -6.40
CA LYS A 69 -1.80 2.57 -7.02
C LYS A 69 -0.69 2.60 -5.97
N ARG A 70 -0.87 3.34 -4.87
CA ARG A 70 0.12 3.40 -3.76
C ARG A 70 0.30 2.05 -3.09
N GLN A 71 -0.76 1.27 -2.89
CA GLN A 71 -0.68 -0.09 -2.36
C GLN A 71 0.10 -1.02 -3.30
N ALA A 72 -0.19 -0.98 -4.59
CA ALA A 72 0.54 -1.75 -5.60
C ALA A 72 2.04 -1.39 -5.63
N PHE A 73 2.36 -0.09 -5.55
CA PHE A 73 3.74 0.37 -5.45
C PHE A 73 4.45 -0.14 -4.19
N ASN A 74 3.77 -0.09 -3.03
CA ASN A 74 4.31 -0.61 -1.78
C ASN A 74 4.60 -2.12 -1.85
N LEU A 75 3.70 -2.89 -2.44
CA LEU A 75 3.90 -4.33 -2.68
C LEU A 75 5.09 -4.57 -3.61
N TYR A 76 5.22 -3.79 -4.70
CA TYR A 76 6.35 -3.87 -5.62
C TYR A 76 7.69 -3.56 -4.93
N ARG A 77 7.78 -2.51 -4.10
CA ARG A 77 9.02 -2.20 -3.37
C ARG A 77 9.39 -3.30 -2.38
N ARG A 78 8.40 -3.85 -1.67
CA ARG A 78 8.60 -4.96 -0.73
C ARG A 78 9.06 -6.22 -1.43
N SER A 79 8.49 -6.55 -2.60
CA SER A 79 8.91 -7.73 -3.37
C SER A 79 10.34 -7.59 -3.89
N GLN A 80 10.71 -6.41 -4.40
CA GLN A 80 12.07 -6.13 -4.85
C GLN A 80 13.09 -6.20 -3.70
N PHE A 81 12.72 -5.71 -2.51
CA PHE A 81 13.54 -5.87 -1.31
C PHE A 81 13.68 -7.35 -0.92
N LYS A 82 12.59 -8.11 -0.89
CA LYS A 82 12.61 -9.56 -0.60
C LYS A 82 13.55 -10.29 -1.55
N GLN A 83 13.51 -10.02 -2.85
CA GLN A 83 14.42 -10.65 -3.81
C GLN A 83 15.90 -10.34 -3.52
N LYS A 84 16.23 -9.07 -3.24
CA LYS A 84 17.59 -8.66 -2.88
C LYS A 84 18.06 -9.33 -1.59
N LEU A 85 17.17 -9.40 -0.58
CA LEU A 85 17.45 -10.06 0.68
C LEU A 85 17.67 -11.57 0.50
N THR A 86 16.83 -12.24 -0.28
CA THR A 86 16.99 -13.67 -0.59
C THR A 86 18.32 -13.94 -1.30
N LYS A 87 18.67 -13.14 -2.33
CA LYS A 87 19.95 -13.27 -3.03
C LYS A 87 21.13 -13.09 -2.07
N TYR A 88 21.05 -12.11 -1.18
CA TYR A 88 22.07 -11.88 -0.16
C TYR A 88 22.20 -13.05 0.80
N LEU A 89 21.08 -13.60 1.30
CA LEU A 89 21.11 -14.76 2.18
C LEU A 89 21.77 -15.95 1.51
N ILE A 90 21.43 -16.26 0.25
CA ILE A 90 22.04 -17.36 -0.50
C ILE A 90 23.56 -17.17 -0.62
N ILE A 91 24.01 -15.98 -1.03
CA ILE A 91 25.44 -15.69 -1.20
C ILE A 91 26.18 -15.77 0.14
N ASN A 92 25.60 -15.23 1.22
CA ASN A 92 26.25 -15.24 2.53
C ASN A 92 26.29 -16.64 3.15
N ILE A 93 25.22 -17.42 3.03
CA ILE A 93 25.21 -18.82 3.48
C ILE A 93 26.32 -19.58 2.74
N PHE A 94 26.39 -19.44 1.42
CA PHE A 94 27.46 -20.06 0.62
C PHE A 94 28.85 -19.62 1.05
N LEU A 95 29.08 -18.31 1.22
CA LEU A 95 30.36 -17.75 1.67
C LEU A 95 30.76 -18.23 3.07
N ILE A 96 29.83 -18.29 4.02
CA ILE A 96 30.11 -18.77 5.38
C ILE A 96 30.45 -20.26 5.33
N SER A 97 29.64 -21.08 4.65
CA SER A 97 29.91 -22.52 4.50
C SER A 97 31.27 -22.77 3.84
N PHE A 98 31.62 -21.99 2.81
CA PHE A 98 32.91 -22.07 2.14
C PHE A 98 34.07 -21.62 3.04
N ASN A 99 33.89 -20.54 3.81
CA ASN A 99 34.87 -20.05 4.78
C ASN A 99 35.19 -21.13 5.82
N VAL A 100 34.15 -21.73 6.41
CA VAL A 100 34.29 -22.78 7.41
C VAL A 100 34.90 -24.05 6.81
N ALA A 101 34.53 -24.43 5.59
CA ALA A 101 35.11 -25.59 4.92
C ALA A 101 36.62 -25.47 4.66
N ILE A 102 37.12 -24.25 4.40
CA ILE A 102 38.53 -23.99 4.11
C ILE A 102 39.34 -23.67 5.38
N ALA A 103 38.82 -22.79 6.23
CA ALA A 103 39.55 -22.20 7.34
C ALA A 103 39.14 -22.76 8.71
N GLY A 104 38.11 -23.60 8.80
CA GLY A 104 37.58 -24.16 10.05
C GLY A 104 36.93 -23.14 10.99
N THR A 105 36.97 -21.85 10.64
CA THR A 105 36.48 -20.71 11.43
C THR A 105 35.86 -19.67 10.50
N ILE A 106 35.21 -18.63 11.04
CA ILE A 106 34.65 -17.52 10.27
C ILE A 106 35.65 -16.35 10.33
N THR A 107 36.49 -16.19 9.30
CA THR A 107 37.58 -15.20 9.34
C THR A 107 37.29 -13.99 8.44
N TRP A 108 37.16 -14.19 7.12
CA TRP A 108 37.04 -13.08 6.16
C TRP A 108 35.61 -12.83 5.67
N SER A 109 34.72 -13.83 5.76
CA SER A 109 33.34 -13.72 5.30
C SER A 109 32.52 -12.72 6.13
N ILE A 110 32.89 -12.47 7.39
CA ILE A 110 32.19 -11.52 8.26
C ILE A 110 32.31 -10.07 7.77
N TYR A 111 33.46 -9.68 7.20
CA TYR A 111 33.63 -8.33 6.66
C TYR A 111 32.74 -8.10 5.43
N ILE A 112 32.62 -9.11 4.56
CA ILE A 112 31.72 -9.06 3.39
C ILE A 112 30.27 -8.98 3.86
N LEU A 113 29.90 -9.78 4.86
CA LEU A 113 28.56 -9.81 5.43
C LEU A 113 28.19 -8.47 6.06
N LEU A 114 29.09 -7.84 6.82
CA LEU A 114 28.85 -6.53 7.42
C LEU A 114 28.71 -5.43 6.36
N PHE A 115 29.61 -5.40 5.38
CA PHE A 115 29.59 -4.37 4.33
C PHE A 115 28.34 -4.46 3.45
N TRP A 116 27.98 -5.67 3.01
CA TRP A 116 26.77 -5.87 2.19
C TRP A 116 25.49 -5.83 3.02
N GLY A 117 25.54 -6.28 4.26
CA GLY A 117 24.43 -6.22 5.21
C GLY A 117 23.98 -4.77 5.48
N LEU A 118 24.93 -3.84 5.61
CA LEU A 118 24.62 -2.42 5.76
C LEU A 118 23.86 -1.86 4.54
N SER A 119 24.34 -2.15 3.32
CA SER A 119 23.65 -1.73 2.09
C SER A 119 22.23 -2.27 2.00
N ILE A 120 21.99 -3.50 2.45
CA ILE A 120 20.65 -4.09 2.44
C ILE A 120 19.78 -3.51 3.53
N ALA A 121 20.32 -3.27 4.73
CA ALA A 121 19.58 -2.61 5.81
C ALA A 121 19.09 -1.22 5.37
N LEU A 122 19.94 -0.42 4.73
CA LEU A 122 19.56 0.89 4.18
C LEU A 122 18.49 0.77 3.08
N ASN A 123 18.61 -0.22 2.20
CA ASN A 123 17.60 -0.48 1.17
C ASN A 123 16.27 -0.94 1.77
N GLY A 124 16.31 -1.73 2.84
CA GLY A 124 15.15 -2.17 3.60
C GLY A 124 14.45 -1.01 4.28
N TRP A 125 15.20 -0.17 4.99
CA TRP A 125 14.69 1.07 5.59
C TRP A 125 13.91 1.89 4.56
N LYS A 126 14.53 2.16 3.39
CA LYS A 126 13.88 2.89 2.30
C LYS A 126 12.63 2.16 1.78
N ALA A 127 12.64 0.84 1.67
CA ALA A 127 11.52 0.06 1.13
C ALA A 127 10.29 0.03 2.05
N TYR A 128 10.50 0.17 3.37
CA TYR A 128 9.43 0.22 4.36
C TYR A 128 9.04 1.65 4.75
N GLN A 129 9.86 2.64 4.42
CA GLN A 129 9.51 4.06 4.57
C GLN A 129 8.47 4.46 3.51
N THR A 130 7.23 4.59 3.96
CA THR A 130 6.05 4.96 3.14
C THR A 130 5.76 6.47 3.13
N GLN A 131 6.66 7.27 3.72
CA GLN A 131 6.48 8.71 3.91
C GLN A 131 7.75 9.48 3.51
N GLY A 132 7.58 10.69 2.97
CA GLY A 132 8.66 11.61 2.61
C GLY A 132 8.76 11.89 1.11
N GLU A 133 9.50 12.94 0.75
CA GLU A 133 9.65 13.37 -0.66
C GLU A 133 10.23 12.28 -1.56
N GLU A 134 11.20 11.53 -1.06
CA GLU A 134 11.83 10.44 -1.82
C GLU A 134 10.84 9.32 -2.16
N TYR A 135 9.87 9.06 -1.25
CA TYR A 135 8.79 8.12 -1.52
C TYR A 135 7.89 8.65 -2.64
N GLU A 136 7.50 9.92 -2.58
CA GLU A 136 6.60 10.52 -3.56
C GLU A 136 7.23 10.58 -4.95
N ARG A 137 8.51 10.99 -5.05
CA ARG A 137 9.26 10.97 -6.31
C ARG A 137 9.36 9.57 -6.89
N ALA A 138 9.61 8.56 -6.06
CA ALA A 138 9.70 7.18 -6.51
C ALA A 138 8.33 6.64 -6.96
N PHE A 139 7.24 7.01 -6.27
CA PHE A 139 5.88 6.67 -6.65
C PHE A 139 5.52 7.29 -8.01
N GLN A 140 5.74 8.59 -8.20
CA GLN A 140 5.46 9.28 -9.47
C GLN A 140 6.21 8.65 -10.65
N ARG A 141 7.50 8.35 -10.47
CA ARG A 141 8.31 7.67 -11.50
C ARG A 141 7.75 6.29 -11.83
N TRP A 142 7.35 5.54 -10.81
CA TRP A 142 6.78 4.20 -11.00
C TRP A 142 5.42 4.26 -11.69
N ASP A 143 4.54 5.17 -11.27
CA ASP A 143 3.20 5.35 -11.83
C ASP A 143 3.29 5.73 -13.31
N PHE A 144 4.12 6.72 -13.65
CA PHE A 144 4.35 7.13 -15.03
C PHE A 144 4.87 5.97 -15.91
N GLN A 145 5.85 5.20 -15.42
CA GLN A 145 6.36 4.06 -16.17
C GLN A 145 5.30 2.97 -16.38
N ASN A 146 4.41 2.76 -15.42
CA ASN A 146 3.38 1.74 -15.50
C ASN A 146 2.21 2.17 -16.41
N GLU A 147 1.81 3.43 -16.35
CA GLU A 147 0.79 4.00 -17.24
C GLU A 147 1.25 4.00 -18.70
N VAL A 148 2.48 4.46 -18.95
CA VAL A 148 3.07 4.46 -20.30
C VAL A 148 3.07 3.04 -20.88
N LYS A 149 3.51 2.03 -20.12
CA LYS A 149 3.49 0.63 -20.60
C LYS A 149 2.10 0.15 -20.98
N ARG A 150 1.07 0.45 -20.19
CA ARG A 150 -0.32 0.05 -20.51
C ARG A 150 -0.85 0.76 -21.74
N THR A 151 -0.60 2.06 -21.85
CA THR A 151 -1.06 2.87 -22.98
C THR A 151 -0.40 2.40 -24.28
N PHE A 152 0.92 2.19 -24.30
CA PHE A 152 1.61 1.69 -25.49
C PHE A 152 1.16 0.30 -25.94
N VAL A 153 0.92 -0.63 -25.01
CA VAL A 153 0.40 -1.97 -25.35
C VAL A 153 -0.97 -1.86 -26.02
N SER A 154 -1.88 -1.08 -25.45
CA SER A 154 -3.22 -0.90 -26.03
C SER A 154 -3.22 -0.17 -27.38
N PHE A 155 -2.30 0.77 -27.62
CA PHE A 155 -2.12 1.42 -28.92
C PHE A 155 -1.55 0.45 -29.97
N TRP A 156 -0.59 -0.39 -29.59
CA TRP A 156 -0.02 -1.41 -30.47
C TRP A 156 -1.07 -2.46 -30.86
N GLU A 157 -1.87 -2.93 -29.92
CA GLU A 157 -2.98 -3.85 -30.18
C GLU A 157 -4.01 -3.27 -31.17
N ARG A 158 -4.32 -1.97 -31.06
CA ARG A 158 -5.23 -1.29 -32.00
C ARG A 158 -4.63 -1.14 -33.40
N LEU A 159 -3.34 -0.81 -33.51
CA LEU A 159 -2.63 -0.69 -34.79
C LEU A 159 -2.47 -2.05 -35.50
N GLN A 160 -2.17 -3.10 -34.75
CA GLN A 160 -2.12 -4.46 -35.30
C GLN A 160 -3.49 -4.88 -35.83
N LYS A 161 -4.56 -4.58 -35.08
CA LYS A 161 -5.93 -4.90 -35.50
C LYS A 161 -6.37 -4.14 -36.76
N SER A 162 -5.88 -2.92 -36.97
CA SER A 162 -6.20 -2.12 -38.17
C SER A 162 -5.41 -2.52 -39.42
N TRP A 163 -4.32 -3.29 -39.28
CA TRP A 163 -3.53 -3.83 -40.39
C TRP A 163 -3.93 -5.26 -40.77
N GLN A 164 -4.82 -5.89 -40.00
CA GLN A 164 -5.41 -7.20 -40.31
C GLN A 164 -6.79 -7.11 -40.98
N VAL A 165 -7.20 -5.90 -41.40
CA VAL A 165 -8.36 -5.62 -42.27
C VAL A 165 -7.84 -5.16 -43.62
#